data_AF-A0A956LI76-F1
#
_entry.id   AF-A0A956LI76-F1
#
_cell.length_a   1.000
_cell.length_b   1.000
_cell.length_c   1.000
_cell.angle_alpha   90.00
_cell.angle_beta   90.00
_cell.angle_gamma   90.00
#
_symmetry.space_group_name_H-M   'P 1'
#
loop_
_entity.id
_entity.type
_entity.pdbx_description
1 polymer ?
#
loop_
_entity_poly.entity_id
_entity_poly.type
_entity_poly.pdbx_seq_one_letter_code
_entity_poly.pdbx_strand_id
1 'polypeptide(L)'
;MNRMTALSVVVALASLGGAYAMRPVEVEVKPYQDSGEELFPTFTDPEAAASLEVITWNEEEARFDQFKVELKEGVWVIPSHNDYPADAAEHMGKAAASFIGVKKDIVQSDRKEDHESFGVINPEEGEGKGEGTGQHIIIKDASGTTLVDVIVGDDVSTKDGYKYVRFPDKNRVYASKLKLDVSTDFADWIEDDLLLLERDDVYEVVSNAYKVDEKVGQVIDRKPMRARMGKNPSDPASKEDGWYLAPPEPTLGAPEGKVLDELAVKRIVGAADRLKIVGVRPRPAMLTFGALQSKGFFVTPDGKQLFGNEGEIQIVLKNGVVYTLYFGEVALGSGAELTAGAKPKD
;
A
#
# COMPACT_ATOMS: atom_id res chain seq x y z
N MET A 1 82.05 13.60 -31.61
CA MET A 1 80.91 12.68 -31.54
C MET A 1 80.30 12.58 -32.94
N ASN A 2 80.29 11.39 -33.56
CA ASN A 2 79.81 11.24 -34.94
C ASN A 2 78.31 11.48 -35.02
N ARG A 3 77.83 12.07 -36.13
CA ARG A 3 76.40 12.39 -36.35
C ARG A 3 75.49 11.17 -36.17
N MET A 4 75.95 9.97 -36.53
CA MET A 4 75.21 8.72 -36.26
C MET A 4 75.01 8.46 -34.77
N THR A 5 76.04 8.68 -33.93
CA THR A 5 75.95 8.43 -32.49
C THR A 5 74.94 9.37 -31.82
N ALA A 6 74.87 10.63 -32.24
CA ALA A 6 73.88 11.57 -31.74
C ALA A 6 72.45 11.19 -32.16
N LEU A 7 72.25 10.74 -33.39
CA LEU A 7 70.94 10.29 -33.88
C LEU A 7 70.45 9.05 -33.12
N SER A 8 71.34 8.08 -32.87
CA SER A 8 71.00 6.87 -32.11
C SER A 8 70.58 7.18 -30.67
N VAL A 9 71.20 8.17 -30.02
CA VAL A 9 70.83 8.59 -28.66
C VAL A 9 69.45 9.25 -28.64
N VAL A 10 69.12 10.07 -29.64
CA VAL A 10 67.80 10.71 -29.73
C VAL A 10 66.71 9.68 -29.96
N VAL A 11 66.93 8.71 -30.85
CA VAL A 11 65.98 7.61 -31.08
C VAL A 11 65.79 6.78 -29.82
N ALA A 12 66.88 6.43 -29.12
CA ALA A 12 66.80 5.68 -27.86
C ALA A 12 65.99 6.42 -26.78
N LEU A 13 66.19 7.73 -26.65
CA LEU A 13 65.43 8.56 -25.70
C LEU A 13 63.95 8.68 -26.09
N ALA A 14 63.65 8.82 -27.39
CA ALA A 14 62.28 8.85 -27.88
C ALA A 14 61.57 7.50 -27.66
N SER A 15 62.27 6.37 -27.89
CA SER A 15 61.75 5.04 -27.63
C SER A 15 61.52 4.79 -26.13
N LEU A 16 62.40 5.28 -25.26
CA LEU A 16 62.22 5.22 -23.80
C LEU A 16 61.02 6.06 -23.34
N GLY A 17 60.84 7.26 -23.91
CA GLY A 17 59.68 8.12 -23.63
C GLY A 17 58.37 7.48 -24.09
N GLY A 18 58.35 6.91 -25.29
CA GLY A 18 57.20 6.17 -25.81
C GLY A 18 56.86 4.94 -24.97
N ALA A 19 57.88 4.16 -24.57
CA ALA A 19 57.69 3.00 -23.70
C ALA A 19 57.19 3.38 -22.30
N TYR A 20 57.58 4.54 -21.77
CA TYR A 20 57.06 5.05 -20.50
C TYR A 20 55.61 5.53 -20.62
N ALA A 21 55.26 6.24 -21.68
CA ALA A 21 53.90 6.73 -21.94
C ALA A 21 52.91 5.60 -22.26
N MET A 22 53.38 4.51 -22.87
CA MET A 22 52.61 3.30 -23.17
C MET A 22 52.74 2.23 -22.08
N ARG A 23 53.29 2.56 -20.90
CA ARG A 23 53.23 1.62 -19.78
C ARG A 23 51.76 1.31 -19.53
N PRO A 24 51.35 0.03 -19.50
CA PRO A 24 50.01 -0.31 -19.08
C PRO A 24 49.83 0.28 -17.69
N VAL A 25 48.90 1.23 -17.57
CA VAL A 25 48.42 1.67 -16.26
C VAL A 25 47.82 0.41 -15.66
N GLU A 26 48.41 -0.09 -14.58
CA GLU A 26 47.72 -1.04 -13.71
C GLU A 26 46.45 -0.34 -13.26
N VAL A 27 45.35 -0.61 -13.95
CA VAL A 27 44.02 -0.40 -13.39
C VAL A 27 44.05 -1.26 -12.15
N GLU A 28 44.06 -0.65 -10.96
CA GLU A 28 43.83 -1.37 -9.72
C GLU A 28 42.48 -2.09 -9.89
N VAL A 29 42.52 -3.36 -10.28
CA VAL A 29 41.40 -4.25 -10.03
C VAL A 29 41.38 -4.29 -8.51
N LYS A 30 40.45 -3.57 -7.87
CA LYS A 30 40.18 -3.68 -6.44
C LYS A 30 39.13 -4.76 -6.26
N PRO A 31 39.49 -6.04 -6.26
CA PRO A 31 38.50 -7.09 -6.23
C PRO A 31 38.14 -7.23 -4.74
N TYR A 32 36.90 -6.87 -4.38
CA TYR A 32 36.30 -7.29 -3.10
C TYR A 32 36.76 -6.60 -1.80
N GLN A 33 37.28 -5.36 -1.80
CA GLN A 33 37.72 -4.74 -0.53
C GLN A 33 36.62 -4.60 0.53
N ASP A 34 35.36 -4.46 0.12
CA ASP A 34 34.22 -4.26 1.01
C ASP A 34 33.22 -5.44 1.02
N SER A 35 33.53 -6.53 0.32
CA SER A 35 32.70 -7.74 0.37
C SER A 35 32.76 -8.35 1.77
N GLY A 36 31.59 -8.72 2.31
CA GLY A 36 31.41 -9.23 3.66
C GLY A 36 31.10 -8.17 4.72
N GLU A 37 31.31 -6.88 4.42
CA GLU A 37 30.84 -5.79 5.28
C GLU A 37 29.31 -5.68 5.27
N GLU A 38 28.74 -5.12 6.34
CA GLU A 38 27.31 -4.79 6.37
C GLU A 38 27.00 -3.61 5.44
N LEU A 39 25.81 -3.65 4.83
CA LEU A 39 25.30 -2.52 4.04
C LEU A 39 25.07 -1.29 4.92
N PHE A 40 24.53 -1.50 6.13
CA PHE A 40 24.17 -0.44 7.09
C PHE A 40 24.73 -0.75 8.48
N PRO A 41 26.05 -0.61 8.70
CA PRO A 41 26.70 -1.01 9.95
C PRO A 41 26.25 -0.21 11.19
N THR A 42 25.67 0.98 10.98
CA THR A 42 25.13 1.82 12.05
C THR A 42 23.69 1.47 12.41
N PHE A 43 23.01 0.65 11.60
CA PHE A 43 21.61 0.32 11.78
C PHE A 43 21.47 -1.08 12.39
N THR A 44 21.42 -1.13 13.72
CA THR A 44 21.36 -2.37 14.49
C THR A 44 20.06 -2.57 15.26
N ASP A 45 19.25 -1.53 15.38
CA ASP A 45 18.01 -1.51 16.14
C ASP A 45 16.85 -1.09 15.22
N PRO A 46 15.88 -1.99 14.95
CA PRO A 46 14.75 -1.65 14.08
C PRO A 46 13.83 -0.61 14.70
N GLU A 47 13.79 -0.47 16.03
CA GLU A 47 12.95 0.52 16.73
C GLU A 47 13.49 1.95 16.60
N ALA A 48 14.72 2.12 16.12
CA ALA A 48 15.29 3.43 15.80
C ALA A 48 14.62 4.09 14.57
N ALA A 49 13.93 3.31 13.74
CA ALA A 49 13.24 3.81 12.55
C ALA A 49 12.01 4.66 12.94
N ALA A 50 12.01 5.91 12.49
CA ALA A 50 10.90 6.86 12.70
C ALA A 50 10.23 7.30 11.39
N SER A 51 10.79 6.93 10.24
CA SER A 51 10.12 7.09 8.94
C SER A 51 10.61 6.07 7.93
N LEU A 52 9.72 5.65 7.06
CA LEU A 52 10.00 4.84 5.87
C LEU A 52 9.45 5.57 4.65
N GLU A 53 10.26 5.60 3.60
CA GLU A 53 9.92 6.14 2.31
C GLU A 53 10.32 5.13 1.24
N VAL A 54 9.40 4.87 0.33
CA VAL A 54 9.54 3.89 -0.75
C VAL A 54 9.14 4.57 -2.05
N ILE A 55 10.06 4.61 -3.00
CA ILE A 55 9.85 5.20 -4.30
C ILE A 55 9.95 4.10 -5.35
N THR A 56 8.93 3.99 -6.18
CA THR A 56 8.80 2.97 -7.23
C THR A 56 8.35 3.59 -8.53
N TRP A 57 8.61 2.93 -9.65
CA TRP A 57 8.07 3.37 -10.94
C TRP A 57 6.66 2.82 -11.16
N ASN A 58 5.74 3.67 -11.60
CA ASN A 58 4.40 3.31 -12.01
C ASN A 58 4.33 3.26 -13.55
N GLU A 59 4.21 2.05 -14.11
CA GLU A 59 4.14 1.84 -15.55
C GLU A 59 2.86 2.39 -16.20
N GLU A 60 1.74 2.38 -15.48
CA GLU A 60 0.44 2.83 -16.00
C GLU A 60 0.42 4.35 -16.18
N GLU A 61 1.01 5.07 -15.24
CA GLU A 61 1.02 6.54 -15.21
C GLU A 61 2.31 7.16 -15.76
N ALA A 62 3.31 6.33 -16.09
CA ALA A 62 4.64 6.73 -16.56
C ALA A 62 5.30 7.79 -15.65
N ARG A 63 5.18 7.60 -14.34
CA ARG A 63 5.78 8.46 -13.29
C ARG A 63 6.25 7.61 -12.11
N PHE A 64 7.04 8.18 -11.22
CA PHE A 64 7.35 7.51 -9.95
C PHE A 64 6.27 7.79 -8.90
N ASP A 65 5.92 6.77 -8.13
CA ASP A 65 5.09 6.86 -6.94
C ASP A 65 5.97 6.89 -5.70
N GLN A 66 5.54 7.67 -4.71
CA GLN A 66 6.24 7.83 -3.44
C GLN A 66 5.27 7.48 -2.32
N PHE A 67 5.53 6.38 -1.64
CA PHE A 67 4.85 6.00 -0.41
C PHE A 67 5.70 6.41 0.79
N LYS A 68 5.10 7.08 1.78
CA LYS A 68 5.79 7.51 2.99
C LYS A 68 4.92 7.27 4.20
N VAL A 69 5.55 6.81 5.27
CA VAL A 69 4.97 6.72 6.62
C VAL A 69 5.99 7.28 7.62
N GLU A 70 5.54 8.15 8.52
CA GLU A 70 6.44 8.82 9.47
C GLU A 70 5.80 9.02 10.85
N LEU A 71 6.63 9.00 11.89
CA LEU A 71 6.23 9.26 13.26
C LEU A 71 6.25 10.77 13.51
N LYS A 72 5.06 11.38 13.62
CA LYS A 72 4.86 12.81 13.85
C LYS A 72 4.16 13.00 15.18
N GLU A 73 4.79 13.74 16.08
CA GLU A 73 4.22 14.05 17.42
C GLU A 73 3.79 12.79 18.21
N GLY A 74 4.50 11.67 18.03
CA GLY A 74 4.21 10.40 18.70
C GLY A 74 3.11 9.56 18.04
N VAL A 75 2.59 9.97 16.88
CA VAL A 75 1.60 9.24 16.09
C VAL A 75 2.18 8.93 14.70
N TRP A 76 2.06 7.69 14.26
CA TRP A 76 2.42 7.33 12.89
C TRP A 76 1.38 7.89 11.91
N VAL A 77 1.85 8.53 10.85
CA VAL A 77 0.98 9.15 9.83
C VAL A 77 1.43 8.78 8.42
N ILE A 78 0.49 8.79 7.50
CA ILE A 78 0.72 8.59 6.06
C ILE A 78 0.48 9.93 5.33
N PRO A 79 1.54 10.69 4.99
CA PRO A 79 1.39 12.03 4.40
C PRO A 79 0.65 12.03 3.07
N SER A 80 0.82 10.99 2.25
CA SER A 80 0.10 10.85 0.97
C SER A 80 -1.42 10.75 1.14
N HIS A 81 -1.90 10.46 2.36
CA HIS A 81 -3.30 10.32 2.72
C HIS A 81 -3.74 11.39 3.72
N ASN A 82 -3.19 12.61 3.62
CA ASN A 82 -3.55 13.77 4.45
C ASN A 82 -3.21 13.56 5.94
N ASP A 83 -2.01 13.03 6.21
CA ASP A 83 -1.54 12.68 7.56
C ASP A 83 -2.50 11.70 8.28
N TYR A 84 -3.09 10.75 7.55
CA TYR A 84 -3.98 9.76 8.16
C TYR A 84 -3.22 8.93 9.20
N PRO A 85 -3.78 8.74 10.42
CA PRO A 85 -3.15 7.92 11.46
C PRO A 85 -2.96 6.48 11.02
N ALA A 86 -1.77 5.95 11.24
CA ALA A 86 -1.37 4.60 10.89
C ALA A 86 -1.09 3.76 12.13
N ASP A 87 -1.36 2.46 12.03
CA ASP A 87 -0.86 1.46 13.00
C ASP A 87 0.44 0.86 12.47
N ALA A 88 1.45 1.74 12.34
CA ALA A 88 2.66 1.42 11.61
C ALA A 88 3.74 0.75 12.46
N ALA A 89 3.58 0.61 13.78
CA ALA A 89 4.68 0.20 14.66
C ALA A 89 5.21 -1.21 14.31
N GLU A 90 4.31 -2.19 14.16
CA GLU A 90 4.70 -3.56 13.81
C GLU A 90 5.24 -3.64 12.37
N HIS A 91 4.56 -3.00 11.42
CA HIS A 91 4.95 -2.99 10.00
C HIS A 91 6.29 -2.29 9.77
N MET A 92 6.52 -1.15 10.42
CA MET A 92 7.80 -0.44 10.41
C MET A 92 8.91 -1.31 10.99
N GLY A 93 8.68 -1.98 12.12
CA GLY A 93 9.67 -2.85 12.74
C GLY A 93 10.09 -4.01 11.82
N LYS A 94 9.14 -4.62 11.10
CA LYS A 94 9.42 -5.67 10.10
C LYS A 94 10.22 -5.13 8.91
N ALA A 95 9.78 -4.02 8.33
CA ALA A 95 10.45 -3.36 7.22
C ALA A 95 11.89 -2.94 7.58
N ALA A 96 12.07 -2.33 8.75
CA ALA A 96 13.37 -1.97 9.31
C ALA A 96 14.27 -3.20 9.51
N ALA A 97 13.74 -4.27 10.09
CA ALA A 97 14.50 -5.50 10.34
C ALA A 97 15.01 -6.16 9.05
N SER A 98 14.36 -5.95 7.90
CA SER A 98 14.83 -6.47 6.60
C SER A 98 16.24 -6.00 6.23
N PHE A 99 16.70 -4.85 6.75
CA PHE A 99 18.00 -4.26 6.38
C PHE A 99 19.10 -4.49 7.41
N ILE A 100 18.77 -4.99 8.60
CA ILE A 100 19.72 -5.21 9.68
C ILE A 100 20.56 -6.46 9.40
N GLY A 101 21.89 -6.32 9.49
CA GLY A 101 22.83 -7.42 9.27
C GLY A 101 22.94 -7.89 7.82
N VAL A 102 22.33 -7.16 6.86
CA VAL A 102 22.47 -7.46 5.43
C VAL A 102 23.89 -7.10 5.01
N LYS A 103 24.55 -8.04 4.32
CA LYS A 103 25.95 -7.90 3.91
C LYS A 103 26.06 -7.57 2.42
N LYS A 104 27.11 -6.84 2.09
CA LYS A 104 27.65 -6.71 0.72
C LYS A 104 28.25 -8.07 0.33
N ASP A 105 27.46 -9.00 -0.16
CA ASP A 105 27.92 -10.39 -0.36
C ASP A 105 28.79 -10.48 -1.63
N ILE A 106 28.19 -10.35 -2.81
CA ILE A 106 28.91 -10.52 -4.09
C ILE A 106 28.88 -9.21 -4.87
N VAL A 107 30.04 -8.67 -5.24
CA VAL A 107 30.12 -7.53 -6.16
C VAL A 107 29.81 -8.01 -7.58
N GLN A 108 28.82 -7.38 -8.23
CA GLN A 108 28.33 -7.78 -9.55
C GLN A 108 28.88 -6.89 -10.67
N SER A 109 28.80 -5.57 -10.49
CA SER A 109 29.34 -4.61 -11.45
C SER A 109 29.64 -3.26 -10.80
N ASP A 110 30.55 -2.50 -11.41
CA ASP A 110 30.85 -1.10 -11.11
C ASP A 110 30.43 -0.15 -12.25
N ARG A 111 29.84 -0.69 -13.33
CA ARG A 111 29.50 0.07 -14.53
C ARG A 111 28.05 0.53 -14.47
N LYS A 112 27.83 1.83 -14.72
CA LYS A 112 26.48 2.43 -14.80
C LYS A 112 25.62 1.79 -15.89
N GLU A 113 26.24 1.38 -17.00
CA GLU A 113 25.58 0.71 -18.13
C GLU A 113 24.88 -0.60 -17.74
N ASP A 114 25.28 -1.25 -16.65
CA ASP A 114 24.70 -2.52 -16.23
C ASP A 114 23.49 -2.35 -15.29
N HIS A 115 23.19 -1.12 -14.83
CA HIS A 115 22.14 -0.87 -13.83
C HIS A 115 20.76 -1.32 -14.30
N GLU A 116 20.44 -1.10 -15.59
CA GLU A 116 19.19 -1.53 -16.20
C GLU A 116 19.00 -3.05 -16.11
N SER A 117 20.05 -3.82 -16.38
CA SER A 117 20.00 -5.29 -16.39
C SER A 117 19.87 -5.93 -15.00
N PHE A 118 20.12 -5.16 -13.94
CA PHE A 118 19.97 -5.59 -12.56
C PHE A 118 18.73 -5.02 -11.87
N GLY A 119 17.95 -4.19 -12.56
CA GLY A 119 16.80 -3.53 -11.98
C GLY A 119 17.18 -2.49 -10.92
N VAL A 120 18.34 -1.83 -11.01
CA VAL A 120 18.83 -0.91 -9.95
C VAL A 120 18.94 0.55 -10.40
N ILE A 121 18.24 0.92 -11.47
CA ILE A 121 18.07 2.33 -11.84
C ILE A 121 17.24 3.03 -10.75
N ASN A 122 17.65 4.23 -10.35
CA ASN A 122 16.88 5.03 -9.40
C ASN A 122 15.58 5.50 -10.08
N PRO A 123 14.38 5.20 -9.54
CA PRO A 123 13.11 5.66 -10.09
C PRO A 123 13.02 7.17 -10.30
N GLU A 124 13.67 7.97 -9.46
CA GLU A 124 13.65 9.44 -9.55
C GLU A 124 14.52 9.98 -10.70
N GLU A 125 15.50 9.19 -11.16
CA GLU A 125 16.41 9.53 -12.25
C GLU A 125 16.01 8.86 -13.57
N GLY A 126 15.06 7.93 -13.55
CA GLY A 126 14.57 7.23 -14.73
C GLY A 126 14.05 8.23 -15.76
N GLU A 127 14.65 8.27 -16.95
CA GLU A 127 14.28 9.19 -18.05
C GLU A 127 12.92 8.82 -18.69
N GLY A 128 11.88 8.56 -17.89
CA GLY A 128 10.57 8.14 -18.38
C GLY A 128 10.48 6.69 -18.82
N LYS A 129 11.48 5.85 -18.49
CA LYS A 129 11.51 4.41 -18.78
C LYS A 129 11.46 3.64 -17.47
N GLY A 130 10.42 2.80 -17.32
CA GLY A 130 10.27 1.91 -16.16
C GLY A 130 11.14 0.65 -16.22
N GLU A 131 11.64 0.30 -17.40
CA GLU A 131 12.46 -0.89 -17.57
C GLU A 131 13.78 -0.73 -16.79
N GLY A 132 14.06 -1.71 -15.93
CA GLY A 132 15.28 -1.74 -15.10
C GLY A 132 15.27 -0.78 -13.89
N THR A 133 14.14 -0.16 -13.55
CA THR A 133 14.02 0.64 -12.31
C THR A 133 13.88 -0.25 -11.08
N GLY A 134 14.61 0.10 -10.01
CA GLY A 134 14.50 -0.57 -8.71
C GLY A 134 13.52 0.10 -7.78
N GLN A 135 13.43 -0.41 -6.56
CA GLN A 135 12.71 0.22 -5.46
C GLN A 135 13.70 1.01 -4.61
N HIS A 136 13.55 2.33 -4.55
CA HIS A 136 14.38 3.19 -3.71
C HIS A 136 13.76 3.28 -2.32
N ILE A 137 14.48 2.80 -1.31
CA ILE A 137 14.00 2.66 0.06
C ILE A 137 14.89 3.49 0.98
N ILE A 138 14.24 4.38 1.74
CA ILE A 138 14.89 5.30 2.67
C ILE A 138 14.25 5.12 4.05
N ILE A 139 15.08 4.87 5.06
CA ILE A 139 14.67 4.83 6.47
C ILE A 139 15.44 5.88 7.24
N LYS A 140 14.73 6.67 8.05
CA LYS A 140 15.34 7.70 8.91
C LYS A 140 14.94 7.51 10.36
N ASP A 141 15.79 7.97 11.25
CA ASP A 141 15.50 8.04 12.68
C ASP A 141 14.67 9.30 13.03
N ALA A 142 14.30 9.43 14.30
CA ALA A 142 13.51 10.55 14.80
C ALA A 142 14.24 11.92 14.70
N SER A 143 15.57 11.92 14.54
CA SER A 143 16.36 13.14 14.32
C SER A 143 16.46 13.53 12.84
N GLY A 144 15.97 12.68 11.94
CA GLY A 144 16.11 12.82 10.49
C GLY A 144 17.41 12.24 9.94
N THR A 145 18.21 11.55 10.75
CA THR A 145 19.43 10.87 10.30
C THR A 145 19.04 9.65 9.46
N THR A 146 19.70 9.49 8.31
CA THR A 146 19.42 8.38 7.39
C THR A 146 20.09 7.11 7.89
N LEU A 147 19.28 6.08 8.16
CA LEU A 147 19.70 4.76 8.63
C LEU A 147 19.87 3.78 7.46
N VAL A 148 18.95 3.85 6.49
CA VAL A 148 18.95 3.05 5.26
C VAL A 148 18.70 3.99 4.09
N ASP A 149 19.46 3.81 3.03
CA ASP A 149 19.30 4.46 1.74
C ASP A 149 19.83 3.52 0.66
N VAL A 150 18.90 2.90 -0.09
CA VAL A 150 19.23 1.81 -1.02
C VAL A 150 18.22 1.66 -2.13
N ILE A 151 18.72 1.28 -3.30
CA ILE A 151 17.91 0.83 -4.42
C ILE A 151 17.99 -0.68 -4.47
N VAL A 152 16.83 -1.32 -4.31
CA VAL A 152 16.66 -2.77 -4.40
C VAL A 152 16.10 -3.12 -5.76
N GLY A 153 16.82 -3.96 -6.50
CA GLY A 153 16.44 -4.40 -7.83
C GLY A 153 15.94 -5.83 -7.87
N ASP A 154 16.20 -6.47 -9.01
CA ASP A 154 15.69 -7.79 -9.35
C ASP A 154 16.26 -8.90 -8.45
N ASP A 155 15.55 -10.02 -8.42
CA ASP A 155 16.05 -11.25 -7.80
C ASP A 155 17.23 -11.83 -8.58
N VAL A 156 18.20 -12.35 -7.84
CA VAL A 156 19.38 -12.99 -8.40
C VAL A 156 19.02 -14.41 -8.82
N SER A 157 18.81 -14.62 -10.12
CA SER A 157 18.38 -15.90 -10.70
C SER A 157 19.25 -17.11 -10.34
N THR A 158 20.52 -16.90 -10.01
CA THR A 158 21.46 -17.96 -9.65
C THR A 158 21.41 -18.36 -8.18
N LYS A 159 20.78 -17.57 -7.31
CA LYS A 159 20.81 -17.78 -5.85
C LYS A 159 19.52 -17.31 -5.18
N ASP A 160 18.76 -18.27 -4.64
CA ASP A 160 17.48 -17.98 -4.01
C ASP A 160 17.61 -17.07 -2.77
N GLY A 161 16.68 -16.14 -2.61
CA GLY A 161 16.65 -15.13 -1.54
C GLY A 161 17.70 -14.03 -1.65
N TYR A 162 18.36 -13.88 -2.81
CA TYR A 162 19.28 -12.78 -3.09
C TYR A 162 18.63 -11.76 -4.02
N LYS A 163 18.87 -10.48 -3.74
CA LYS A 163 18.46 -9.35 -4.59
C LYS A 163 19.68 -8.51 -4.96
N TYR A 164 19.61 -7.85 -6.12
CA TYR A 164 20.58 -6.81 -6.45
C TYR A 164 20.30 -5.56 -5.63
N VAL A 165 21.35 -4.95 -5.09
CA VAL A 165 21.27 -3.73 -4.28
C VAL A 165 22.34 -2.74 -4.70
N ARG A 166 21.99 -1.46 -4.67
CA ARG A 166 22.87 -0.35 -5.03
C ARG A 166 22.60 0.84 -4.11
N PHE A 167 23.64 1.54 -3.67
CA PHE A 167 23.46 2.85 -3.04
C PHE A 167 23.22 3.91 -4.12
N PRO A 168 22.27 4.85 -3.98
CA PRO A 168 21.96 5.81 -5.05
C PRO A 168 23.17 6.60 -5.55
N ASP A 169 24.08 6.97 -4.65
CA ASP A 169 25.29 7.77 -4.91
C ASP A 169 26.45 6.96 -5.50
N LYS A 170 26.31 5.64 -5.65
CA LYS A 170 27.37 4.74 -6.12
C LYS A 170 26.94 3.93 -7.33
N ASN A 171 27.90 3.66 -8.20
CA ASN A 171 27.68 2.77 -9.35
C ASN A 171 27.77 1.29 -9.00
N ARG A 172 28.41 0.93 -7.88
CA ARG A 172 28.66 -0.45 -7.49
C ARG A 172 27.36 -1.17 -7.14
N VAL A 173 27.14 -2.31 -7.77
CA VAL A 173 26.00 -3.21 -7.54
C VAL A 173 26.49 -4.44 -6.77
N TYR A 174 25.75 -4.80 -5.73
CA TYR A 174 25.97 -6.02 -4.96
C TYR A 174 24.80 -6.97 -5.14
N ALA A 175 25.06 -8.27 -5.10
CA ALA A 175 24.03 -9.26 -4.83
C ALA A 175 24.09 -9.56 -3.32
N SER A 176 22.98 -9.31 -2.62
CA SER A 176 22.88 -9.45 -1.17
C SER A 176 21.70 -10.32 -0.79
N LYS A 177 21.86 -11.14 0.25
CA LYS A 177 20.75 -11.91 0.80
C LYS A 177 19.79 -10.96 1.51
N LEU A 178 18.62 -10.72 0.94
CA LEU A 178 17.67 -9.71 1.42
C LEU A 178 16.26 -10.26 1.29
N LYS A 179 15.59 -10.43 2.43
CA LYS A 179 14.15 -10.69 2.47
C LYS A 179 13.44 -9.36 2.70
N LEU A 180 12.99 -8.75 1.61
CA LEU A 180 12.29 -7.48 1.64
C LEU A 180 10.87 -7.68 2.16
N ASP A 181 10.52 -6.99 3.24
CA ASP A 181 9.18 -6.98 3.85
C ASP A 181 8.69 -5.53 3.95
N VAL A 182 8.50 -4.91 2.78
CA VAL A 182 8.15 -3.50 2.64
C VAL A 182 6.91 -3.42 1.74
N SER A 183 5.85 -2.80 2.25
CA SER A 183 4.61 -2.54 1.50
C SER A 183 4.42 -1.05 1.22
N THR A 184 3.93 -0.77 0.02
CA THR A 184 3.48 0.57 -0.42
C THR A 184 1.96 0.72 -0.40
N ASP A 185 1.23 -0.33 -0.05
CA ASP A 185 -0.23 -0.33 -0.04
C ASP A 185 -0.74 0.33 1.24
N PHE A 186 -1.59 1.35 1.09
CA PHE A 186 -2.14 2.11 2.23
C PHE A 186 -2.79 1.22 3.30
N ALA A 187 -3.52 0.18 2.88
CA ALA A 187 -4.25 -0.70 3.78
C ALA A 187 -3.32 -1.52 4.70
N ASP A 188 -2.08 -1.79 4.29
CA ASP A 188 -1.12 -2.56 5.10
C ASP A 188 -0.57 -1.76 6.29
N TRP A 189 -0.87 -0.46 6.37
CA TRP A 189 -0.37 0.44 7.41
C TRP A 189 -1.46 0.92 8.37
N ILE A 190 -2.69 0.42 8.25
CA ILE A 190 -3.83 0.82 9.07
C ILE A 190 -4.62 -0.40 9.55
N GLU A 191 -5.49 -0.22 10.53
CA GLU A 191 -6.59 -1.17 10.75
C GLU A 191 -7.56 -1.05 9.57
N ASP A 192 -7.53 -2.03 8.68
CA ASP A 192 -8.29 -2.01 7.44
C ASP A 192 -9.70 -2.60 7.58
N ASP A 193 -10.01 -3.34 8.65
CA ASP A 193 -11.38 -3.78 8.92
C ASP A 193 -12.23 -2.59 9.40
N LEU A 194 -13.16 -2.18 8.53
CA LEU A 194 -14.00 -1.01 8.78
C LEU A 194 -14.99 -1.23 9.94
N LEU A 195 -15.49 -2.46 10.11
CA LEU A 195 -16.58 -2.74 11.04
C LEU A 195 -16.11 -3.46 12.31
N LEU A 196 -14.93 -4.09 12.30
CA LEU A 196 -14.43 -4.93 13.39
C LEU A 196 -15.52 -5.92 13.84
N LEU A 197 -16.14 -6.55 12.84
CA LEU A 197 -17.39 -7.28 13.00
C LEU A 197 -17.12 -8.74 13.31
N GLU A 198 -17.47 -9.22 14.49
CA GLU A 198 -17.49 -10.66 14.74
C GLU A 198 -18.79 -11.28 14.21
N ARG A 199 -18.68 -12.17 13.21
CA ARG A 199 -19.85 -12.79 12.55
C ARG A 199 -20.78 -13.52 13.51
N ASP A 200 -20.22 -14.18 14.52
CA ASP A 200 -20.99 -14.95 15.51
C ASP A 200 -21.77 -14.04 16.46
N ASP A 201 -21.39 -12.76 16.56
CA ASP A 201 -22.06 -11.75 17.37
C ASP A 201 -23.20 -11.03 16.64
N VAL A 202 -23.41 -11.30 15.36
CA VAL A 202 -24.54 -10.75 14.63
C VAL A 202 -25.84 -11.35 15.15
N TYR A 203 -26.71 -10.48 15.66
CA TYR A 203 -28.01 -10.82 16.21
C TYR A 203 -29.14 -10.59 15.21
N GLU A 204 -29.08 -9.51 14.43
CA GLU A 204 -30.13 -9.14 13.51
C GLU A 204 -29.55 -8.43 12.27
N VAL A 205 -30.12 -8.76 11.11
CA VAL A 205 -29.83 -8.09 9.83
C VAL A 205 -31.14 -7.53 9.29
N VAL A 206 -31.18 -6.23 9.04
CA VAL A 206 -32.30 -5.57 8.38
C VAL A 206 -31.84 -5.10 7.01
N SER A 207 -32.42 -5.65 5.95
CA SER A 207 -32.19 -5.20 4.58
C SER A 207 -33.40 -4.43 4.09
N ASN A 208 -33.19 -3.23 3.57
CA ASN A 208 -34.25 -2.39 3.06
C ASN A 208 -33.85 -1.89 1.67
N ALA A 209 -34.33 -2.62 0.66
CA ALA A 209 -34.06 -2.37 -0.77
C ALA A 209 -35.05 -1.34 -1.37
N TYR A 210 -35.24 -0.23 -0.67
CA TYR A 210 -36.03 0.88 -1.19
C TYR A 210 -35.28 1.58 -2.32
N LYS A 211 -36.00 2.41 -3.08
CA LYS A 211 -35.40 3.36 -4.02
C LYS A 211 -35.70 4.78 -3.58
N VAL A 212 -34.94 5.75 -4.07
CA VAL A 212 -35.20 7.17 -3.83
C VAL A 212 -35.62 7.83 -5.15
N ASP A 213 -36.74 8.55 -5.15
CA ASP A 213 -37.03 9.51 -6.22
C ASP A 213 -36.13 10.72 -6.04
N GLU A 214 -35.07 10.78 -6.84
CA GLU A 214 -34.01 11.79 -6.72
C GLU A 214 -34.50 13.22 -7.02
N LYS A 215 -35.63 13.39 -7.75
CA LYS A 215 -36.17 14.72 -8.07
C LYS A 215 -36.81 15.38 -6.87
N VAL A 216 -37.44 14.59 -6.01
CA VAL A 216 -38.18 15.07 -4.83
C VAL A 216 -37.57 14.62 -3.51
N GLY A 217 -36.55 13.76 -3.53
CA GLY A 217 -35.85 13.23 -2.36
C GLY A 217 -36.71 12.30 -1.50
N GLN A 218 -37.66 11.58 -2.11
CA GLN A 218 -38.59 10.71 -1.37
C GLN A 218 -38.27 9.24 -1.56
N VAL A 219 -38.32 8.48 -0.47
CA VAL A 219 -38.17 7.03 -0.50
C VAL A 219 -39.44 6.37 -1.05
N ILE A 220 -39.26 5.48 -2.01
CA ILE A 220 -40.31 4.67 -2.62
C ILE A 220 -40.09 3.18 -2.34
N ASP A 221 -41.19 2.43 -2.23
CA ASP A 221 -41.22 0.97 -2.05
C ASP A 221 -40.46 0.43 -0.83
N ARG A 222 -40.61 1.08 0.33
CA ARG A 222 -39.98 0.65 1.58
C ARG A 222 -40.57 -0.67 2.08
N LYS A 223 -39.80 -1.76 1.96
CA LYS A 223 -40.16 -3.12 2.39
C LYS A 223 -39.00 -3.76 3.17
N PRO A 224 -38.73 -3.30 4.40
CA PRO A 224 -37.62 -3.82 5.19
C PRO A 224 -37.84 -5.30 5.54
N MET A 225 -36.84 -6.11 5.22
CA MET A 225 -36.76 -7.51 5.60
C MET A 225 -35.81 -7.64 6.79
N ARG A 226 -36.33 -8.13 7.91
CA ARG A 226 -35.56 -8.35 9.13
C ARG A 226 -35.36 -9.85 9.35
N ALA A 227 -34.11 -10.28 9.28
CA ALA A 227 -33.68 -11.61 9.69
C ALA A 227 -33.07 -11.52 11.09
N ARG A 228 -33.47 -12.40 12.01
CA ARG A 228 -32.98 -12.42 13.39
C ARG A 228 -32.44 -13.80 13.72
N MET A 229 -31.35 -13.83 14.48
CA MET A 229 -30.76 -15.04 15.03
C MET A 229 -31.47 -15.44 16.32
N GLY A 230 -31.86 -16.71 16.43
CA GLY A 230 -32.39 -17.31 17.64
C GLY A 230 -33.50 -18.31 17.36
N LYS A 231 -34.26 -18.66 18.38
CA LYS A 231 -35.44 -19.53 18.24
C LYS A 231 -36.57 -18.79 17.57
N ASN A 232 -37.17 -19.39 16.53
CA ASN A 232 -38.29 -18.81 15.82
C ASN A 232 -39.56 -18.89 16.69
N PRO A 233 -40.11 -17.78 17.19
CA PRO A 233 -41.28 -17.80 18.07
C PRO A 233 -42.55 -18.26 17.36
N SER A 234 -42.57 -18.23 16.02
CA SER A 234 -43.72 -18.64 15.21
C SER A 234 -43.69 -20.13 14.84
N ASP A 235 -42.60 -20.84 15.11
CA ASP A 235 -42.44 -22.27 14.85
C ASP A 235 -42.14 -23.03 16.15
N PRO A 236 -43.14 -23.71 16.74
CA PRO A 236 -42.95 -24.53 17.94
C PRO A 236 -41.91 -25.66 17.80
N ALA A 237 -41.53 -26.05 16.58
CA ALA A 237 -40.49 -27.05 16.33
C ALA A 237 -39.06 -26.47 16.38
N SER A 238 -38.91 -25.14 16.42
CA SER A 238 -37.62 -24.45 16.53
C SER A 238 -37.01 -24.66 17.93
N LYS A 239 -36.10 -25.64 18.04
CA LYS A 239 -35.43 -26.00 19.30
C LYS A 239 -34.02 -25.42 19.43
N GLU A 240 -33.37 -25.18 18.31
CA GLU A 240 -32.03 -24.63 18.17
C GLU A 240 -32.08 -23.22 17.59
N ASP A 241 -31.01 -22.46 17.80
CA ASP A 241 -30.90 -21.12 17.24
C ASP A 241 -30.66 -21.19 15.73
N GLY A 242 -31.42 -20.40 14.99
CA GLY A 242 -31.29 -20.28 13.54
C GLY A 242 -31.71 -18.90 13.07
N TRP A 243 -31.51 -18.64 11.77
CA TRP A 243 -32.00 -17.41 11.18
C TRP A 243 -33.47 -17.54 10.85
N TYR A 244 -34.30 -16.63 11.36
CA TYR A 244 -35.72 -16.57 11.03
C TYR A 244 -36.13 -15.16 10.61
N LEU A 245 -37.19 -15.09 9.80
CA LEU A 245 -37.77 -13.81 9.42
C LEU A 245 -38.58 -13.25 10.60
N ALA A 246 -38.24 -12.05 11.04
CA ALA A 246 -38.89 -11.34 12.13
C ALA A 246 -39.47 -10.02 11.60
N PRO A 247 -40.50 -10.04 10.74
CA PRO A 247 -40.92 -8.85 10.02
C PRO A 247 -41.34 -7.73 10.98
N PRO A 248 -41.05 -6.45 10.65
CA PRO A 248 -41.39 -5.33 11.53
C PRO A 248 -42.90 -5.11 11.65
N GLU A 249 -43.66 -5.54 10.64
CA GLU A 249 -45.12 -5.55 10.64
C GLU A 249 -45.65 -6.92 10.18
N PRO A 250 -46.78 -7.41 10.72
CA PRO A 250 -47.35 -8.71 10.31
C PRO A 250 -47.66 -8.83 8.81
N THR A 251 -47.91 -7.69 8.15
CA THR A 251 -48.21 -7.59 6.72
C THR A 251 -46.96 -7.66 5.83
N LEU A 252 -45.76 -7.43 6.39
CA LEU A 252 -44.49 -7.43 5.68
C LEU A 252 -43.79 -8.79 5.84
N GLY A 253 -44.47 -9.88 5.51
CA GLY A 253 -43.92 -11.24 5.58
C GLY A 253 -43.07 -11.61 4.36
N ALA A 254 -42.55 -12.85 4.37
CA ALA A 254 -41.99 -13.43 3.15
C ALA A 254 -43.07 -13.46 2.05
N PRO A 255 -42.70 -13.28 0.77
CA PRO A 255 -43.63 -13.48 -0.33
C PRO A 255 -44.30 -14.85 -0.25
N GLU A 256 -45.52 -14.97 -0.79
CA GLU A 256 -46.28 -16.21 -0.73
C GLU A 256 -45.47 -17.40 -1.28
N GLY A 257 -45.38 -18.48 -0.48
CA GLY A 257 -44.61 -19.68 -0.82
C GLY A 257 -43.08 -19.53 -0.72
N LYS A 258 -42.57 -18.41 -0.20
CA LYS A 258 -41.14 -18.20 0.04
C LYS A 258 -40.80 -18.27 1.53
N VAL A 259 -39.57 -18.67 1.81
CA VAL A 259 -38.97 -18.70 3.16
C VAL A 259 -37.66 -17.93 3.13
N LEU A 260 -37.15 -17.57 4.31
CA LEU A 260 -35.84 -16.94 4.44
C LEU A 260 -34.74 -17.89 3.94
N ASP A 261 -33.86 -17.39 3.08
CA ASP A 261 -32.61 -18.10 2.74
C ASP A 261 -31.54 -17.74 3.78
N GLU A 262 -31.27 -18.64 4.72
CA GLU A 262 -30.23 -18.43 5.72
C GLU A 262 -28.84 -18.27 5.11
N LEU A 263 -28.57 -18.93 3.97
CA LEU A 263 -27.28 -18.79 3.28
C LEU A 263 -27.15 -17.37 2.72
N ALA A 264 -28.23 -16.74 2.28
CA ALA A 264 -28.21 -15.33 1.87
C ALA A 264 -27.85 -14.40 3.03
N VAL A 265 -28.43 -14.63 4.21
CA VAL A 265 -28.10 -13.83 5.41
C VAL A 265 -26.64 -14.01 5.79
N LYS A 266 -26.15 -15.26 5.82
CA LYS A 266 -24.73 -15.56 6.08
C LYS A 266 -23.79 -14.93 5.05
N ARG A 267 -24.20 -14.86 3.77
CA ARG A 267 -23.45 -14.14 2.73
C ARG A 267 -23.38 -12.64 2.99
N ILE A 268 -24.48 -12.01 3.41
CA ILE A 268 -24.52 -10.59 3.77
C ILE A 268 -23.60 -10.31 4.97
N VAL A 269 -23.73 -11.08 6.05
CA VAL A 269 -22.86 -10.95 7.24
C VAL A 269 -21.40 -11.13 6.87
N GLY A 270 -21.08 -12.16 6.09
CA GLY A 270 -19.71 -12.39 5.63
C GLY A 270 -19.20 -11.29 4.69
N ALA A 271 -20.07 -10.66 3.89
CA ALA A 271 -19.67 -9.53 3.05
C ALA A 271 -19.39 -8.27 3.88
N ALA A 272 -20.21 -8.01 4.91
CA ALA A 272 -20.02 -6.89 5.83
C ALA A 272 -18.71 -7.02 6.63
N ASP A 273 -18.40 -8.22 7.11
CA ASP A 273 -17.15 -8.56 7.80
C ASP A 273 -15.90 -8.46 6.91
N ARG A 274 -16.07 -8.45 5.58
CA ARG A 274 -14.97 -8.25 4.63
C ARG A 274 -14.89 -6.80 4.10
N LEU A 275 -15.68 -5.88 4.65
CA LEU A 275 -15.60 -4.47 4.26
C LEU A 275 -14.29 -3.88 4.76
N LYS A 276 -13.43 -3.53 3.81
CA LYS A 276 -12.10 -3.00 4.07
C LYS A 276 -12.00 -1.52 3.74
N ILE A 277 -11.19 -0.80 4.50
CA ILE A 277 -10.75 0.55 4.17
C ILE A 277 -9.69 0.45 3.08
N VAL A 278 -10.04 0.83 1.86
CA VAL A 278 -9.10 0.90 0.72
C VAL A 278 -8.51 2.29 0.53
N GLY A 279 -9.02 3.30 1.25
CA GLY A 279 -8.60 4.68 1.13
C GLY A 279 -9.43 5.62 1.99
N VAL A 280 -8.89 6.81 2.22
CA VAL A 280 -9.44 7.84 3.10
C VAL A 280 -9.31 9.20 2.45
N ARG A 281 -10.38 10.00 2.56
CA ARG A 281 -10.41 11.36 2.03
C ARG A 281 -10.78 12.34 3.13
N PRO A 282 -10.26 13.57 3.11
CA PRO A 282 -10.66 14.59 4.06
C PRO A 282 -12.16 14.80 3.99
N ARG A 283 -12.80 14.83 5.16
CA ARG A 283 -14.19 15.22 5.25
C ARG A 283 -14.30 16.69 4.81
N PRO A 284 -15.23 17.04 3.89
CA PRO A 284 -15.43 18.44 3.52
C PRO A 284 -15.84 19.26 4.75
N ALA A 285 -15.32 20.49 4.85
CA ALA A 285 -15.60 21.38 5.99
C ALA A 285 -17.11 21.63 6.20
N MET A 286 -17.88 21.61 5.12
CA MET A 286 -19.34 21.64 5.17
C MET A 286 -19.92 20.45 4.43
N LEU A 287 -20.63 19.59 5.15
CA LEU A 287 -21.40 18.50 4.57
C LEU A 287 -22.77 19.04 4.14
N THR A 288 -22.85 19.61 2.95
CA THR A 288 -24.11 20.14 2.41
C THR A 288 -24.99 19.02 1.85
N PHE A 289 -26.31 19.24 1.81
CA PHE A 289 -27.22 18.29 1.17
C PHE A 289 -26.87 18.03 -0.31
N GLY A 290 -26.45 19.06 -1.05
CA GLY A 290 -25.99 18.89 -2.41
C GLY A 290 -24.75 17.99 -2.54
N ALA A 291 -23.81 18.06 -1.59
CA ALA A 291 -22.61 17.21 -1.58
C ALA A 291 -22.91 15.74 -1.21
N LEU A 292 -23.96 15.51 -0.43
CA LEU A 292 -24.48 14.17 -0.14
C LEU A 292 -25.23 13.62 -1.37
N GLN A 293 -26.11 14.43 -1.97
CA GLN A 293 -26.89 14.04 -3.14
C GLN A 293 -26.01 13.70 -4.34
N SER A 294 -24.91 14.43 -4.57
CA SER A 294 -23.95 14.11 -5.63
C SER A 294 -23.25 12.76 -5.44
N LYS A 295 -23.40 12.13 -4.28
CA LYS A 295 -22.87 10.81 -3.94
C LYS A 295 -23.98 9.77 -3.75
N GLY A 296 -25.22 10.08 -4.15
CA GLY A 296 -26.37 9.18 -4.00
C GLY A 296 -26.98 9.16 -2.60
N PHE A 297 -26.60 10.09 -1.71
CA PHE A 297 -27.13 10.17 -0.37
C PHE A 297 -28.17 11.29 -0.23
N PHE A 298 -29.36 10.94 0.24
CA PHE A 298 -30.50 11.84 0.35
C PHE A 298 -30.88 12.02 1.81
N VAL A 299 -31.22 13.25 2.18
CA VAL A 299 -31.71 13.56 3.53
C VAL A 299 -33.17 13.97 3.43
N THR A 300 -33.99 13.50 4.38
CA THR A 300 -35.39 13.94 4.48
C THR A 300 -35.50 15.47 4.59
N PRO A 301 -36.61 16.08 4.12
CA PRO A 301 -36.83 17.52 4.27
C PRO A 301 -36.76 18.03 5.72
N ASP A 302 -37.05 17.17 6.71
CA ASP A 302 -36.95 17.51 8.13
C ASP A 302 -35.53 17.30 8.71
N GLY A 303 -34.58 16.85 7.91
CA GLY A 303 -33.17 16.66 8.29
C GLY A 303 -32.89 15.46 9.19
N LYS A 304 -33.91 14.63 9.49
CA LYS A 304 -33.79 13.60 10.54
C LYS A 304 -33.28 12.26 10.04
N GLN A 305 -33.39 11.96 8.75
CA GLN A 305 -33.03 10.66 8.22
C GLN A 305 -32.22 10.77 6.93
N LEU A 306 -31.13 10.01 6.89
CA LEU A 306 -30.28 9.79 5.73
C LEU A 306 -30.71 8.52 5.01
N PHE A 307 -30.60 8.52 3.69
CA PHE A 307 -30.87 7.39 2.82
C PHE A 307 -29.81 7.29 1.73
N GLY A 308 -29.53 6.07 1.28
CA GLY A 308 -28.80 5.82 0.05
C GLY A 308 -29.78 5.51 -1.08
N ASN A 309 -29.53 5.99 -2.31
CA ASN A 309 -30.40 5.69 -3.45
C ASN A 309 -30.41 4.20 -3.84
N GLU A 310 -29.37 3.45 -3.45
CA GLU A 310 -29.25 1.99 -3.63
C GLU A 310 -29.67 1.19 -2.37
N GLY A 311 -30.35 1.84 -1.42
CA GLY A 311 -30.92 1.23 -0.22
C GLY A 311 -29.98 1.22 0.99
N GLU A 312 -30.35 0.43 2.00
CA GLU A 312 -29.57 0.32 3.25
C GLU A 312 -29.59 -1.11 3.83
N ILE A 313 -28.54 -1.41 4.59
CA ILE A 313 -28.47 -2.60 5.45
C ILE A 313 -28.14 -2.14 6.87
N GLN A 314 -28.87 -2.66 7.85
CA GLN A 314 -28.54 -2.55 9.27
C GLN A 314 -28.08 -3.91 9.80
N ILE A 315 -27.00 -3.88 10.58
CA ILE A 315 -26.43 -5.05 11.23
C ILE A 315 -26.39 -4.73 12.72
N VAL A 316 -27.10 -5.54 13.51
CA VAL A 316 -27.22 -5.38 14.96
C VAL A 316 -26.46 -6.50 15.63
N LEU A 317 -25.59 -6.13 16.57
CA LEU A 317 -24.80 -7.08 17.35
C LEU A 317 -25.45 -7.38 18.69
N LYS A 318 -25.10 -8.53 19.28
CA LYS A 318 -25.56 -8.94 20.63
C LYS A 318 -25.18 -7.93 21.73
N ASN A 319 -24.08 -7.20 21.54
CA ASN A 319 -23.60 -6.19 22.49
C ASN A 319 -24.33 -4.83 22.38
N GLY A 320 -25.29 -4.70 21.45
CA GLY A 320 -26.07 -3.48 21.25
C GLY A 320 -25.49 -2.48 20.24
N VAL A 321 -24.34 -2.77 19.63
CA VAL A 321 -23.80 -1.99 18.51
C VAL A 321 -24.68 -2.19 17.27
N VAL A 322 -24.95 -1.10 16.55
CA VAL A 322 -25.74 -1.10 15.31
C VAL A 322 -24.96 -0.41 14.21
N TYR A 323 -24.56 -1.17 13.19
CA TYR A 323 -24.02 -0.63 11.96
C TYR A 323 -25.16 -0.33 10.99
N THR A 324 -25.18 0.88 10.43
CA THR A 324 -26.08 1.25 9.33
C THR A 324 -25.26 1.60 8.11
N LEU A 325 -25.36 0.75 7.08
CA LEU A 325 -24.68 0.90 5.80
C LEU A 325 -25.66 1.48 4.79
N TYR A 326 -25.35 2.68 4.30
CA TYR A 326 -26.08 3.34 3.22
C TYR A 326 -25.33 3.13 1.90
N PHE A 327 -26.04 2.72 0.86
CA PHE A 327 -25.44 2.49 -0.46
C PHE A 327 -25.81 3.64 -1.40
N GLY A 328 -24.77 4.30 -1.93
CA GLY A 328 -24.89 5.43 -2.85
C GLY A 328 -24.16 5.17 -4.18
N GLU A 329 -23.74 6.25 -4.82
CA GLU A 329 -23.00 6.20 -6.08
C GLU A 329 -21.62 5.56 -5.93
N VAL A 330 -21.17 4.87 -6.98
CA VAL A 330 -19.84 4.26 -7.04
C VAL A 330 -18.79 5.35 -7.23
N ALA A 331 -17.75 5.35 -6.39
CA ALA A 331 -16.59 6.19 -6.58
C ALA A 331 -15.73 5.64 -7.73
N LEU A 332 -15.63 6.38 -8.83
CA LEU A 332 -14.74 6.07 -9.95
C LEU A 332 -13.38 6.74 -9.74
N GLY A 333 -12.29 6.07 -10.14
CA GLY A 333 -10.92 6.56 -10.07
C GLY A 333 -9.91 5.41 -9.97
N SER A 334 -8.62 5.73 -10.02
CA SER A 334 -7.50 4.80 -9.79
C SER A 334 -6.43 5.42 -8.88
N GLY A 335 -5.57 4.59 -8.29
CA GLY A 335 -4.43 5.04 -7.48
C GLY A 335 -4.81 6.05 -6.39
N ALA A 336 -3.96 7.07 -6.21
CA ALA A 336 -4.14 8.12 -5.20
C ALA A 336 -5.38 9.01 -5.41
N GLU A 337 -5.92 9.09 -6.64
CA GLU A 337 -7.20 9.76 -6.88
C GLU A 337 -8.33 8.99 -6.18
N LEU A 338 -8.32 7.66 -6.28
CA LEU A 338 -9.29 6.81 -5.62
C LEU A 338 -9.05 6.79 -4.10
N THR A 339 -7.82 6.50 -3.66
CA THR A 339 -7.54 6.21 -2.25
C THR A 339 -7.38 7.45 -1.38
N ALA A 340 -6.76 8.52 -1.88
CA ALA A 340 -6.49 9.74 -1.11
C ALA A 340 -7.36 10.93 -1.55
N GLY A 341 -8.05 10.83 -2.69
CA GLY A 341 -8.76 11.97 -3.29
C GLY A 341 -7.81 13.02 -3.87
N ALA A 342 -6.59 12.63 -4.21
CA ALA A 342 -5.63 13.51 -4.87
C ALA A 342 -6.17 13.92 -6.24
N LYS A 343 -6.09 15.21 -6.58
CA LYS A 343 -6.37 15.63 -7.96
C LYS A 343 -5.22 15.15 -8.86
N PRO A 344 -5.49 14.80 -10.12
CA PRO A 344 -4.42 14.67 -11.10
C PRO A 344 -3.57 15.95 -11.05
N LYS A 345 -2.25 15.80 -10.92
CA LYS A 345 -1.35 16.92 -11.18
C LYS A 345 -1.36 17.12 -12.70
N ASP A 346 -1.96 18.23 -13.13
CA ASP A 346 -1.95 18.68 -14.53
C ASP A 346 -0.53 18.88 -15.07
#